data_AF-A0AAU6BYU3-F1
#
_entry.id   AF-A0AAU6BYU3-F1
#
_cell.length_a   1.000
_cell.length_b   1.000
_cell.length_c   1.000
_cell.angle_alpha   90.00
_cell.angle_beta   90.00
_cell.angle_gamma   90.00
#
_symmetry.space_group_name_H-M   'P 1'
#
loop_
_entity.id
_entity.type
_entity.pdbx_description
1 polymer ?
#
loop_
_entity_poly.entity_id
_entity_poly.type
_entity_poly.pdbx_seq_one_letter_code
_entity_poly.pdbx_strand_id
1 'polypeptide(L)'
;MDTESVHFHGKGSKDRRVRFGPRTARAVSRYLRARAKHKAADLPDLWLAERGIRPLAPNGIKIMLKRRGLEAGLVKLHAHRWRHTFAHEWKRAGGDTGDLMLLLGWTSQELPRCYGASAAAERAQETHQRIGVGDHV
;
A
#
# COMPACT_ATOMS: atom_id res chain seq x y z
N MET A 1 22.91 1.40 -7.00
CA MET A 1 21.98 1.63 -5.89
C MET A 1 21.20 2.87 -6.24
N ASP A 2 19.90 2.82 -6.57
CA ASP A 2 19.11 4.06 -6.69
C ASP A 2 17.63 3.81 -6.39
N THR A 3 17.34 3.84 -5.08
CA THR A 3 16.17 4.50 -4.46
C THR A 3 14.85 4.59 -5.24
N GLU A 4 14.26 3.45 -5.59
CA GLU A 4 12.81 3.31 -5.82
C GLU A 4 12.05 3.43 -4.49
N SER A 5 12.09 4.62 -3.88
CA SER A 5 11.47 4.88 -2.58
C SER A 5 10.72 6.20 -2.56
N VAL A 6 9.57 6.22 -1.86
CA VAL A 6 8.83 7.44 -1.55
C VAL A 6 9.17 7.87 -0.13
N HIS A 7 9.49 9.15 0.04
CA HIS A 7 9.51 9.77 1.35
C HIS A 7 8.10 10.24 1.71
N PHE A 8 7.60 9.82 2.86
CA PHE A 8 6.30 10.25 3.38
C PHE A 8 6.50 10.99 4.68
N HIS A 9 6.07 12.25 4.69
CA HIS A 9 5.96 13.06 5.89
C HIS A 9 4.60 12.84 6.53
N GLY A 10 4.58 12.19 7.70
CA GLY A 10 3.36 11.81 8.39
C GLY A 10 2.98 12.70 9.56
N LYS A 11 1.76 12.47 10.07
CA LYS A 11 1.23 13.13 11.27
C LYS A 11 2.18 12.92 12.45
N GLY A 12 2.47 14.00 13.17
CA GLY A 12 3.40 14.01 14.31
C GLY A 12 4.88 14.06 13.90
N SER A 13 5.19 14.64 12.73
CA SER A 13 6.55 14.78 12.18
C SER A 13 7.27 13.45 12.01
N LYS A 14 6.51 12.38 11.72
CA LYS A 14 7.06 11.04 11.51
C LYS A 14 7.34 10.83 10.04
N ASP A 15 8.59 10.99 9.69
CA ASP A 15 9.12 10.67 8.38
C ASP A 15 9.29 9.16 8.22
N ARG A 16 8.90 8.65 7.05
CA ARG A 16 9.23 7.29 6.66
C ARG A 16 9.59 7.21 5.20
N ARG A 17 10.52 6.31 4.88
CA ARG A 17 10.90 5.97 3.52
C ARG A 17 10.33 4.61 3.18
N VAL A 18 9.45 4.56 2.19
CA VAL A 18 8.81 3.33 1.73
C VAL A 18 9.43 2.95 0.39
N ARG A 19 10.10 1.79 0.33
CA ARG A 19 10.58 1.22 -0.92
C ARG A 19 9.42 0.60 -1.69
N PHE A 20 9.49 0.68 -3.00
CA PHE A 20 8.58 0.00 -3.90
C PHE A 20 9.38 -0.79 -4.93
N GLY A 21 8.75 -1.81 -5.51
CA GLY A 21 9.40 -2.67 -6.50
C GLY A 21 9.32 -2.15 -7.93
N PRO A 22 9.97 -2.85 -8.87
CA PRO A 22 10.16 -2.39 -10.25
C PRO A 22 8.85 -2.21 -11.02
N ARG A 23 7.80 -2.97 -10.69
CA ARG A 23 6.47 -2.81 -11.29
C ARG A 23 5.87 -1.44 -10.96
N THR A 24 5.98 -1.02 -9.71
CA THR A 24 5.52 0.30 -9.25
C THR A 24 6.37 1.40 -9.87
N ALA A 25 7.68 1.24 -9.90
CA ALA A 25 8.59 2.20 -10.51
C ALA A 25 8.28 2.43 -11.99
N ARG A 26 8.07 1.35 -12.75
CA ARG A 26 7.65 1.44 -14.17
C ARG A 26 6.33 2.17 -14.33
N ALA A 27 5.35 1.91 -13.46
CA ALA A 27 4.06 2.59 -13.50
C ALA A 27 4.16 4.09 -13.19
N VAL A 28 4.93 4.45 -12.15
CA VAL A 28 5.21 5.85 -11.76
C VAL A 28 5.99 6.56 -12.86
N SER A 29 7.03 5.94 -13.42
CA SER A 29 7.81 6.50 -14.53
C SER A 29 6.93 6.80 -15.76
N ARG A 30 6.04 5.87 -16.13
CA ARG A 30 5.07 6.09 -17.22
C ARG A 30 4.12 7.24 -16.90
N TYR A 31 3.64 7.32 -15.66
CA TYR A 31 2.79 8.44 -15.23
C TYR A 31 3.53 9.77 -15.30
N LEU A 32 4.77 9.87 -14.81
CA LEU A 32 5.55 11.11 -14.84
C LEU A 32 5.77 11.62 -16.26
N ARG A 33 6.01 10.73 -17.24
CA ARG A 33 6.09 11.10 -18.66
C ARG A 33 4.78 11.67 -19.21
N ALA A 34 3.63 11.11 -18.81
CA ALA A 34 2.33 11.64 -19.20
C ALA A 34 2.02 12.96 -18.48
N ARG A 35 2.35 13.04 -17.18
CA ARG A 35 2.18 14.20 -16.31
C ARG A 35 2.94 15.43 -16.84
N ALA A 36 4.15 15.24 -17.37
CA ALA A 36 4.96 16.31 -17.94
C ALA A 36 4.29 17.04 -19.13
N LYS A 37 3.32 16.39 -19.80
CA LYS A 37 2.55 16.99 -20.90
C LYS A 37 1.21 17.57 -20.45
N HIS A 38 0.87 17.47 -19.17
CA HIS A 38 -0.40 17.95 -18.63
C HIS A 38 -0.38 19.46 -18.43
N LYS A 39 -1.51 20.15 -18.62
CA LYS A 39 -1.63 21.61 -18.41
C LYS A 39 -1.33 22.07 -16.98
N ALA A 40 -1.29 21.13 -16.04
CA ALA A 40 -1.01 21.37 -14.63
C ALA A 40 0.36 20.80 -14.20
N ALA A 41 1.28 20.57 -15.14
CA ALA A 41 2.59 19.98 -14.88
C ALA A 41 3.42 20.78 -13.87
N ASP A 42 3.23 22.10 -13.82
CA ASP A 42 3.96 23.01 -12.94
C ASP A 42 3.49 23.00 -11.49
N LEU A 43 2.37 22.33 -11.18
CA LEU A 43 1.96 22.14 -9.79
C LEU A 43 2.96 21.24 -9.05
N PRO A 44 3.21 21.48 -7.76
CA PRO A 44 4.11 20.63 -6.97
C PRO A 44 3.51 19.25 -6.69
N ASP A 45 2.18 19.11 -6.74
CA ASP A 45 1.49 17.87 -6.44
C ASP A 45 1.79 16.75 -7.44
N LEU A 46 2.07 15.55 -6.92
CA LEU A 46 2.34 14.39 -7.77
C LEU A 46 1.12 14.04 -8.63
N TRP A 47 -0.06 13.93 -8.02
CA TRP A 47 -1.28 13.49 -8.69
C TRP A 47 -2.09 14.69 -9.18
N LEU A 48 -2.32 14.75 -10.49
CA LEU A 48 -3.08 15.81 -11.14
C LEU A 48 -4.49 15.35 -11.48
N ALA A 49 -5.47 16.26 -11.36
CA ALA A 49 -6.82 16.00 -11.85
C ALA A 49 -6.83 15.93 -13.38
N GLU A 50 -7.69 15.08 -13.95
CA GLU A 50 -7.82 14.91 -15.41
C GLU A 50 -8.26 16.19 -16.13
N ARG A 51 -9.01 17.06 -15.44
CA ARG A 51 -9.53 18.32 -15.99
C ARG A 51 -9.11 19.51 -15.15
N GLY A 52 -8.68 20.56 -15.85
CA GLY A 52 -8.27 21.84 -15.27
C GLY A 52 -6.82 21.84 -14.77
N ILE A 53 -6.44 22.95 -14.13
CA ILE A 53 -5.12 23.15 -13.54
C ILE A 53 -5.26 22.99 -12.03
N ARG A 54 -5.34 21.74 -11.55
CA ARG A 54 -5.54 21.44 -10.12
C ARG A 54 -5.03 20.06 -9.71
N PRO A 55 -4.66 19.86 -8.44
CA PRO A 55 -4.31 18.55 -7.93
C PRO A 55 -5.51 17.60 -7.89
N LEU A 56 -5.24 16.30 -7.91
CA LEU A 56 -6.25 15.27 -7.75
C LEU A 56 -6.73 15.27 -6.29
N ALA A 57 -8.00 15.59 -6.08
CA ALA A 57 -8.60 15.55 -4.75
C ALA A 57 -8.64 14.10 -4.18
N PRO A 58 -8.57 13.92 -2.84
CA PRO A 58 -8.66 12.60 -2.22
C PRO A 58 -9.90 11.79 -2.62
N ASN A 59 -11.06 12.45 -2.76
CA ASN A 59 -12.27 11.80 -3.24
C ASN A 59 -12.15 11.32 -4.70
N GLY A 60 -11.35 12.02 -5.51
CA GLY A 60 -11.02 11.61 -6.88
C GLY A 60 -10.28 10.26 -6.91
N ILE A 61 -9.35 10.03 -5.98
CA ILE A 61 -8.68 8.73 -5.82
C ILE A 61 -9.72 7.64 -5.47
N LYS A 62 -10.63 7.91 -4.53
CA LYS A 62 -11.69 6.96 -4.14
C LYS A 62 -12.58 6.59 -5.33
N ILE A 63 -13.02 7.57 -6.12
CA ILE A 63 -13.85 7.36 -7.31
C ILE A 63 -13.10 6.56 -8.37
N MET A 64 -11.84 6.93 -8.63
CA MET A 64 -10.98 6.24 -9.60
C MET A 64 -10.78 4.77 -9.22
N LEU A 65 -10.48 4.48 -7.96
CA LEU A 65 -10.30 3.10 -7.48
C LEU A 65 -11.61 2.30 -7.55
N LYS A 66 -12.76 2.92 -7.22
CA LYS A 66 -14.07 2.27 -7.37
C LYS A 66 -14.33 1.89 -8.82
N ARG A 67 -14.09 2.80 -9.77
CA ARG A 67 -14.26 2.54 -11.20
C ARG A 67 -13.36 1.40 -11.68
N ARG A 68 -12.07 1.45 -11.35
CA ARG A 68 -11.10 0.39 -11.67
C ARG A 68 -11.47 -0.96 -11.05
N GLY A 69 -12.03 -0.96 -9.85
CA GLY A 69 -12.54 -2.16 -9.20
C GLY A 69 -13.66 -2.79 -10.01
N LEU A 70 -14.66 -2.01 -10.42
CA LEU A 70 -15.76 -2.49 -11.24
C LEU A 70 -15.27 -3.07 -12.59
N GLU A 71 -14.34 -2.38 -13.26
CA GLU A 71 -13.72 -2.87 -14.50
C GLU A 71 -13.00 -4.22 -14.32
N ALA A 72 -12.47 -4.47 -13.12
CA ALA A 72 -11.78 -5.71 -12.76
C ALA A 72 -12.70 -6.77 -12.11
N GLY A 73 -14.02 -6.54 -12.07
CA GLY A 73 -14.96 -7.45 -11.39
C GLY A 73 -14.86 -7.45 -9.86
N LEU A 74 -14.19 -6.45 -9.28
CA LEU A 74 -13.98 -6.31 -7.83
C LEU A 74 -14.96 -5.32 -7.22
N VAL A 75 -15.68 -5.76 -6.19
CA VAL A 75 -16.55 -4.89 -5.38
C VAL A 75 -15.78 -4.23 -4.22
N LYS A 76 -16.26 -3.05 -3.80
CA LYS A 76 -15.78 -2.30 -2.62
C LYS A 76 -14.26 -2.05 -2.61
N LEU A 77 -13.66 -1.79 -3.77
CA LEU A 77 -12.23 -1.52 -3.88
C LEU A 77 -11.90 -0.10 -3.37
N HIS A 78 -11.03 0.00 -2.37
CA HIS A 78 -10.56 1.27 -1.80
C HIS A 78 -9.11 1.15 -1.28
N ALA A 79 -8.40 2.27 -1.17
CA ALA A 79 -6.96 2.29 -0.87
C ALA A 79 -6.57 1.47 0.39
N HIS A 80 -7.37 1.53 1.46
CA HIS A 80 -7.07 0.74 2.68
C HIS A 80 -7.03 -0.78 2.44
N ARG A 81 -7.73 -1.31 1.43
CA ARG A 81 -7.70 -2.75 1.13
C ARG A 81 -6.30 -3.23 0.76
N TRP A 82 -5.54 -2.43 0.01
CA TRP A 82 -4.13 -2.75 -0.29
C TRP A 82 -3.24 -2.71 0.95
N ARG A 83 -3.55 -1.84 1.93
CA ARG A 83 -2.82 -1.84 3.21
C ARG A 83 -3.10 -3.10 4.01
N HIS A 84 -4.34 -3.60 4.00
CA HIS A 84 -4.67 -4.91 4.58
C HIS A 84 -3.93 -6.04 3.87
N THR A 85 -3.99 -6.08 2.53
CA THR A 85 -3.28 -7.10 1.75
C THR A 85 -1.77 -7.05 2.03
N PHE A 86 -1.15 -5.87 2.06
CA PHE A 86 0.28 -5.75 2.37
C PHE A 86 0.61 -6.30 3.77
N ALA A 87 -0.17 -5.94 4.79
CA ALA A 87 0.02 -6.48 6.14
C ALA A 87 -0.16 -7.99 6.21
N HIS A 88 -1.13 -8.52 5.46
CA HIS A 88 -1.36 -9.96 5.35
C HIS A 88 -0.17 -10.69 4.71
N GLU A 89 0.25 -10.26 3.51
CA GLU A 89 1.37 -10.87 2.78
C GLU A 89 2.67 -10.80 3.57
N TRP A 90 2.93 -9.68 4.25
CA TRP A 90 4.10 -9.54 5.14
C TRP A 90 4.10 -10.60 6.24
N LYS A 91 2.96 -10.79 6.91
CA LYS A 91 2.81 -11.80 7.96
C LYS A 91 2.90 -13.22 7.42
N ARG A 92 2.33 -13.47 6.25
CA ARG A 92 2.39 -14.77 5.58
C ARG A 92 3.83 -15.15 5.21
N ALA A 93 4.62 -14.17 4.78
CA ALA A 93 6.05 -14.34 4.52
C ALA A 93 6.91 -14.50 5.80
N GLY A 94 6.30 -14.51 7.00
CA GLY A 94 7.02 -14.62 8.27
C GLY A 94 7.71 -13.34 8.72
N GLY A 95 7.36 -12.19 8.15
CA GLY A 95 7.98 -10.91 8.48
C GLY A 95 7.68 -10.42 9.89
N ASP A 96 8.64 -9.70 10.48
CA ASP A 96 8.55 -9.17 11.85
C ASP A 96 7.42 -8.13 12.02
N THR A 97 6.78 -8.13 13.20
CA THR A 97 5.70 -7.18 13.50
C THR A 97 6.20 -5.75 13.66
N GLY A 98 7.34 -5.57 14.32
CA GLY A 98 7.95 -4.26 14.55
C GLY A 98 8.32 -3.59 13.24
N ASP A 99 8.97 -4.34 12.34
CA ASP A 99 9.30 -3.88 10.99
C ASP A 99 8.05 -3.49 10.19
N LEU A 100 6.99 -4.32 10.26
CA LEU A 100 5.71 -3.99 9.62
C LEU A 100 5.13 -2.67 10.14
N MET A 101 5.20 -2.45 11.46
CA MET A 101 4.73 -1.23 12.09
C MET A 101 5.52 -0.01 11.61
N LEU A 102 6.85 -0.11 11.49
CA LEU A 102 7.71 0.95 10.95
C LEU A 102 7.34 1.27 9.49
N LEU A 103 7.21 0.25 8.64
CA LEU A 103 6.86 0.42 7.22
C LEU A 103 5.48 1.05 7.02
N LEU A 104 4.50 0.65 7.83
CA LEU A 104 3.13 1.16 7.74
C LEU A 104 2.88 2.43 8.55
N GLY A 105 3.83 2.84 9.40
CA GLY A 105 3.72 4.02 10.25
C GLY A 105 2.71 3.84 11.39
N TRP A 106 2.61 2.62 11.93
CA TRP A 106 1.73 2.30 13.04
C TRP A 106 2.42 2.52 14.38
N THR A 107 1.73 3.25 15.27
CA THR A 107 2.23 3.52 16.62
C THR A 107 1.58 2.63 17.67
N SER A 108 0.39 2.10 17.38
CA SER A 108 -0.33 1.19 18.27
C SER A 108 -0.08 -0.26 17.85
N GLN A 109 0.19 -1.12 18.83
CA GLN A 109 0.35 -2.56 18.65
C GLN A 109 -0.98 -3.26 18.30
N GLU A 110 -2.11 -2.59 18.45
CA GLU A 110 -3.41 -3.13 18.01
C GLU A 110 -3.59 -3.09 16.48
N LEU A 111 -2.91 -2.18 15.79
CA LEU A 111 -3.07 -2.00 14.34
C LEU A 111 -2.65 -3.23 13.53
N PRO A 112 -1.52 -3.91 13.83
CA PRO A 112 -1.22 -5.21 13.23
C PRO A 112 -2.34 -6.25 13.38
N ARG A 113 -3.00 -6.32 14.55
CA ARG A 113 -4.12 -7.24 14.77
C ARG A 113 -5.31 -6.85 13.89
N CYS A 114 -5.74 -5.59 13.93
CA CYS A 114 -6.85 -5.10 13.10
C CYS A 114 -6.61 -5.32 11.59
N TYR A 115 -5.41 -5.01 11.10
CA TYR A 115 -5.13 -5.08 9.67
C TYR A 115 -4.85 -6.49 9.16
N GLY A 116 -4.34 -7.38 10.03
CA GLY A 116 -4.10 -8.78 9.72
C GLY A 116 -5.26 -9.73 10.06
N ALA A 117 -6.33 -9.24 10.69
CA ALA A 117 -7.41 -10.05 11.26
C ALA A 117 -8.09 -10.96 10.22
N SER A 118 -8.40 -10.43 9.04
CA SER A 118 -9.23 -11.11 8.02
C SER A 118 -8.67 -12.44 7.52
N ALA A 119 -7.38 -12.68 7.70
CA ALA A 119 -6.70 -13.90 7.28
C ALA A 119 -5.83 -14.50 8.40
N ALA A 120 -6.12 -14.16 9.66
CA ALA A 120 -5.32 -14.64 10.79
C ALA A 120 -5.46 -16.15 10.98
N ALA A 121 -6.68 -16.68 10.84
CA ALA A 121 -6.96 -18.10 10.96
C ALA A 121 -6.25 -18.92 9.86
N GLU A 122 -6.35 -18.50 8.60
CA GLU A 122 -5.66 -19.14 7.47
C GLU A 122 -4.14 -19.18 7.68
N ARG A 123 -3.52 -18.05 8.05
CA ARG A 123 -2.09 -18.00 8.34
C ARG A 123 -1.68 -18.91 9.51
N ALA A 124 -2.53 -19.04 10.53
CA ALA A 124 -2.25 -19.92 11.66
C ALA A 124 -2.23 -21.39 11.22
N GLN A 125 -3.16 -21.80 10.35
CA GLN A 125 -3.18 -23.14 9.75
C GLN A 125 -1.97 -23.39 8.86
N GLU A 126 -1.64 -22.48 7.94
CA GLU A 126 -0.45 -22.59 7.08
C GLU A 126 0.84 -22.70 7.92
N THR A 127 0.94 -21.91 9.00
CA THR A 127 2.11 -21.93 9.89
C THR A 127 2.18 -23.22 10.70
N HIS A 128 1.05 -23.71 11.20
CA HIS A 128 0.99 -24.98 11.94
C HIS A 128 1.45 -26.16 11.07
N GLN A 129 0.95 -26.25 9.84
CA GLN A 129 1.39 -27.25 8.85
C GLN A 129 2.88 -27.14 8.55
N ARG A 130 3.40 -25.92 8.38
CA ARG A 130 4.81 -25.68 8.06
C ARG A 130 5.75 -26.04 9.21
N ILE A 131 5.36 -25.79 10.46
CA ILE A 131 6.21 -26.06 11.62
C ILE A 131 6.09 -27.52 12.06
N GLY A 132 4.96 -28.18 11.81
CA GLY A 132 4.79 -29.62 12.09
C GLY A 132 4.94 -29.95 13.57
N VAL A 133 4.48 -29.07 14.47
CA VAL A 133 4.72 -29.21 15.93
C VAL A 133 4.25 -30.59 16.43
N GLY A 134 3.12 -31.10 15.93
CA GLY A 134 2.59 -32.41 16.31
C GLY A 134 3.37 -33.62 15.79
N ASP A 135 4.28 -33.43 14.84
CA ASP A 135 5.12 -34.50 14.28
C ASP A 135 6.39 -34.73 15.12
N HIS A 136 6.61 -33.89 16.14
CA HIS A 136 7.81 -33.87 16.97
C HIS A 136 7.53 -34.05 18.48
N VAL A 137 6.29 -34.40 18.86
CA VAL A 137 5.89 -34.75 20.23
C VAL A 137 5.46 -36.20 20.27
#